data_AF-A0A284RC45-F1
#
_entry.id   AF-A0A284RC45-F1
#
_cell.length_a   1.000
_cell.length_b   1.000
_cell.length_c   1.000
_cell.angle_alpha   90.00
_cell.angle_beta   90.00
_cell.angle_gamma   90.00
#
_symmetry.space_group_name_H-M   'P 1'
#
loop_
_entity.id
_entity.type
_entity.pdbx_description
1 polymer ?
#
loop_
_entity_poly.entity_id
_entity_poly.type
_entity_poly.pdbx_seq_one_letter_code
_entity_poly.pdbx_strand_id
1 'polypeptide(L)'
;MEVVNARSALLSNFEVLSLLRELESDHLARTKTALRIKKEEEAAGVISSIVPGEKHPSNVEVIHNLRTIEVEAIQYLSAEYQPTKSQTEQGITRLVKDLDKYALTKAEKLQVVNLVPTLPVELYVIVEELEDRLGESIEEILANVQSSLSSTATTTTEMNSYPSTVHEELGPANEEDTSFWDAEGDVDTEIQFDDRGEGVGVEGDLDVDDD
;
A
#
# COMPACT_ATOMS: atom_id res chain seq x y z
N MET A 1 23.13 -4.72 19.82
CA MET A 1 23.04 -4.68 18.35
C MET A 1 23.74 -3.40 17.92
N GLU A 2 24.75 -3.49 17.05
CA GLU A 2 25.51 -2.32 16.59
C GLU A 2 25.26 -2.10 15.10
N VAL A 3 25.03 -0.85 14.71
CA VAL A 3 24.81 -0.48 13.30
C VAL A 3 26.15 -0.35 12.61
N VAL A 4 26.43 -1.24 11.65
CA VAL A 4 27.68 -1.23 10.87
C VAL A 4 27.68 -0.09 9.84
N ASN A 5 26.59 0.07 9.10
CA ASN A 5 26.40 1.15 8.14
C ASN A 5 24.94 1.60 8.14
N ALA A 6 24.71 2.86 8.53
CA ALA A 6 23.36 3.43 8.61
C ALA A 6 22.71 3.69 7.22
N ARG A 7 23.51 3.81 6.15
CA ARG A 7 23.04 4.09 4.79
C ARG A 7 23.77 3.20 3.79
N SER A 8 23.41 1.92 3.78
CA SER A 8 24.01 0.92 2.89
C SER A 8 23.56 1.09 1.44
N ALA A 9 22.30 1.49 1.23
CA ALA A 9 21.70 1.62 -0.09
C ALA A 9 20.62 2.71 -0.10
N LEU A 10 20.30 3.18 -1.32
CA LEU A 10 19.12 3.98 -1.60
C LEU A 10 18.20 3.12 -2.45
N LEU A 11 16.92 3.09 -2.10
CA LEU A 11 15.88 2.35 -2.80
C LEU A 11 14.82 3.32 -3.30
N SER A 12 14.39 3.11 -4.54
CA SER A 12 13.27 3.82 -5.13
C SER A 12 11.94 3.32 -4.57
N ASN A 13 10.90 4.16 -4.67
CA ASN A 13 9.55 3.81 -4.24
C ASN A 13 9.05 2.55 -4.96
N PHE A 14 9.41 2.39 -6.25
CA PHE A 14 9.05 1.21 -7.05
C PHE A 14 9.73 -0.08 -6.53
N GLU A 15 11.02 -0.03 -6.20
CA GLU A 15 11.75 -1.19 -5.66
C GLU A 15 11.20 -1.60 -4.30
N VAL A 16 10.93 -0.62 -3.43
CA VAL A 16 10.31 -0.86 -2.12
C VAL A 16 8.92 -1.49 -2.29
N LEU A 17 8.08 -0.95 -3.17
CA LEU A 17 6.75 -1.51 -3.44
C LEU A 17 6.83 -2.94 -3.99
N SER A 18 7.77 -3.19 -4.91
CA SER A 18 7.97 -4.51 -5.51
C SER A 18 8.37 -5.54 -4.45
N LEU A 19 9.31 -5.17 -3.57
CA LEU A 19 9.75 -6.02 -2.47
C LEU A 19 8.62 -6.28 -1.46
N LEU A 20 7.86 -5.25 -1.08
CA LEU A 20 6.73 -5.42 -0.14
C LEU A 20 5.64 -6.33 -0.71
N ARG A 21 5.35 -6.24 -2.02
CA ARG A 21 4.41 -7.15 -2.69
C ARG A 21 4.91 -8.59 -2.73
N GLU A 22 6.21 -8.78 -2.95
CA GLU A 22 6.84 -10.10 -2.87
C GLU A 22 6.68 -10.70 -1.47
N LEU A 23 7.03 -9.94 -0.42
CA LEU A 23 6.89 -10.36 0.98
C LEU A 23 5.43 -10.69 1.34
N GLU A 24 4.48 -9.88 0.88
CA GLU A 24 3.06 -10.15 1.09
C GLU A 24 2.63 -11.45 0.38
N SER A 25 3.06 -11.66 -0.86
CA SER A 25 2.74 -12.88 -1.62
C SER A 25 3.29 -14.14 -0.94
N ASP A 26 4.51 -14.05 -0.42
CA ASP A 26 5.18 -15.09 0.35
C ASP A 26 4.43 -15.42 1.64
N HIS A 27 4.02 -14.39 2.37
CA HIS A 27 3.24 -14.55 3.60
C HIS A 27 1.88 -15.22 3.32
N LEU A 28 1.18 -14.80 2.27
CA LEU A 28 -0.09 -15.39 1.85
C LEU A 28 0.09 -16.86 1.42
N ALA A 29 1.16 -17.19 0.69
CA ALA A 29 1.46 -18.55 0.27
C ALA A 29 1.74 -19.47 1.46
N ARG A 30 2.52 -18.99 2.44
CA ARG A 30 2.80 -19.71 3.69
C ARG A 30 1.53 -19.94 4.51
N THR A 31 0.72 -18.90 4.66
CA THR A 31 -0.55 -18.97 5.40
C THR A 31 -1.53 -19.96 4.75
N LYS A 32 -1.71 -19.90 3.43
CA LYS A 32 -2.56 -20.85 2.68
C LYS A 32 -2.07 -22.30 2.82
N THR A 33 -0.76 -22.51 2.78
CA THR A 33 -0.18 -23.85 2.92
C THR A 33 -0.37 -24.39 4.34
N ALA A 34 -0.16 -23.56 5.36
CA ALA A 34 -0.41 -23.92 6.75
C ALA A 34 -1.88 -24.29 7.01
N LEU A 35 -2.83 -23.52 6.45
CA LEU A 35 -4.26 -23.82 6.55
C LEU A 35 -4.61 -25.15 5.87
N ARG A 36 -4.03 -25.44 4.70
CA ARG A 36 -4.22 -26.74 4.03
C ARG A 36 -3.73 -27.90 4.90
N ILE A 37 -2.55 -27.76 5.50
CA ILE A 37 -1.97 -28.79 6.37
C ILE A 37 -2.86 -29.01 7.61
N LYS A 38 -3.32 -27.94 8.29
CA LYS A 38 -4.23 -28.07 9.44
C LYS A 38 -5.50 -28.84 9.07
N LYS A 39 -6.10 -28.48 7.95
CA LYS A 39 -7.33 -29.13 7.46
C LYS A 39 -7.12 -30.61 7.14
N GLU A 40 -5.98 -30.97 6.54
CA GLU A 40 -5.63 -32.36 6.25
C GLU A 40 -5.35 -33.16 7.53
N GLU A 41 -4.68 -32.58 8.53
CA GLU A 41 -4.41 -33.20 9.83
C GLU A 41 -5.69 -33.42 10.64
N GLU A 42 -6.59 -32.43 10.65
CA GLU A 42 -7.92 -32.52 11.24
C GLU A 42 -8.75 -33.64 10.58
N ALA A 43 -8.72 -33.73 9.24
CA ALA A 43 -9.41 -34.79 8.49
C ALA A 43 -8.81 -36.18 8.72
N ALA A 44 -7.50 -36.27 8.96
CA ALA A 44 -6.80 -37.53 9.26
C ALA A 44 -6.94 -37.97 10.73
N GLY A 45 -7.55 -37.16 11.59
CA GLY A 45 -7.68 -37.44 13.02
C GLY A 45 -6.35 -37.48 13.77
N VAL A 46 -5.29 -36.91 13.19
CA VAL A 46 -3.96 -36.83 13.83
C VAL A 46 -3.97 -35.63 14.77
N ILE A 47 -4.07 -35.90 16.08
CA ILE A 47 -3.81 -34.89 17.09
C ILE A 47 -2.33 -34.52 16.96
N SER A 48 -2.04 -33.30 16.52
CA SER A 48 -0.67 -32.79 16.37
C SER A 48 0.08 -33.01 17.68
N SER A 49 0.91 -34.06 17.72
CA SER A 49 1.80 -34.33 18.83
C SER A 49 2.87 -33.24 18.76
N ILE A 50 2.68 -32.19 19.54
CA ILE A 50 3.66 -31.13 19.73
C ILE A 50 4.93 -31.80 20.27
N VAL A 51 5.86 -32.14 19.39
CA VAL A 51 7.23 -32.46 19.80
C VAL A 51 7.82 -31.14 20.29
N PRO A 52 8.21 -31.02 21.56
CA PRO A 52 8.74 -29.77 22.10
C PRO A 52 10.01 -29.36 21.34
N GLY A 53 9.95 -28.25 20.60
CA GLY A 53 11.11 -27.65 19.93
C GLY A 53 11.08 -27.63 18.40
N GLU A 54 10.19 -28.39 17.74
CA GLU A 54 10.03 -28.32 16.28
C GLU A 54 8.88 -27.37 15.91
N LYS A 55 9.18 -26.28 15.18
CA LYS A 55 8.16 -25.39 14.63
C LYS A 55 7.34 -26.19 13.61
N HIS A 56 6.14 -26.59 14.00
CA HIS A 56 5.22 -27.31 13.13
C HIS A 56 4.93 -26.47 11.87
N PRO A 57 4.93 -27.05 10.65
CA PRO A 57 4.73 -26.30 9.40
C PRO A 57 3.37 -25.58 9.32
N SER A 58 2.43 -25.94 10.20
CA SER A 58 1.12 -25.28 10.32
C SER A 58 1.12 -24.05 11.24
N ASN A 59 2.18 -23.79 11.99
CA ASN A 59 2.29 -22.64 12.89
C ASN A 59 3.04 -21.49 12.22
N VAL A 60 2.31 -20.66 11.48
CA VAL A 60 2.83 -19.43 10.88
C VAL A 60 2.79 -18.33 11.93
N GLU A 61 3.97 -17.94 12.42
CA GLU A 61 4.14 -16.84 13.35
C GLU A 61 3.91 -15.51 12.63
N VAL A 62 2.85 -14.79 13.02
CA VAL A 62 2.51 -13.48 12.45
C VAL A 62 3.08 -12.38 13.33
N ILE A 63 4.00 -11.59 12.79
CA ILE A 63 4.55 -10.41 13.48
C ILE A 63 3.65 -9.22 13.17
N HIS A 64 2.74 -8.88 14.09
CA HIS A 64 1.70 -7.87 13.88
C HIS A 64 2.24 -6.50 13.44
N ASN A 65 3.26 -5.98 14.12
CA ASN A 65 3.82 -4.66 13.79
C ASN A 65 4.42 -4.62 12.37
N LEU A 66 5.08 -5.70 11.95
CA LEU A 66 5.62 -5.81 10.59
C LEU A 66 4.47 -5.83 9.58
N ARG A 67 3.42 -6.60 9.85
CA ARG A 67 2.25 -6.70 8.97
C ARG A 67 1.55 -5.36 8.79
N THR A 68 1.39 -4.58 9.85
CA THR A 68 0.81 -3.24 9.77
C THR A 68 1.64 -2.34 8.85
N ILE A 69 2.96 -2.29 9.06
CA ILE A 69 3.85 -1.47 8.23
C ILE A 69 3.83 -1.92 6.77
N GLU A 70 3.83 -3.23 6.49
CA GLU A 70 3.74 -3.76 5.13
C GLU A 70 2.46 -3.29 4.43
N VAL A 71 1.30 -3.47 5.06
CA VAL A 71 0.00 -3.12 4.47
C VAL A 71 -0.12 -1.61 4.26
N GLU A 72 0.23 -0.80 5.26
CA GLU A 72 0.17 0.66 5.16
C GLU A 72 1.15 1.21 4.11
N ALA A 73 2.38 0.68 4.05
CA ALA A 73 3.36 1.10 3.06
C ALA A 73 2.94 0.70 1.64
N ILE A 74 2.39 -0.50 1.44
CA ILE A 74 1.82 -0.91 0.14
C ILE A 74 0.67 0.01 -0.22
N GLN A 75 -0.24 0.31 0.71
CA GLN A 75 -1.38 1.20 0.48
C GLN A 75 -0.92 2.60 0.06
N TYR A 76 0.05 3.19 0.78
CA TYR A 76 0.61 4.49 0.44
C TYR A 76 1.30 4.48 -0.93
N LEU A 77 2.20 3.52 -1.16
CA LEU A 77 2.98 3.42 -2.39
C LEU A 77 2.16 2.97 -3.60
N SER A 78 0.94 2.47 -3.42
CA SER A 78 0.03 2.11 -4.53
C SER A 78 -1.15 3.07 -4.71
N ALA A 79 -1.18 4.15 -3.92
CA ALA A 79 -2.22 5.17 -4.02
C ALA A 79 -2.22 5.85 -5.41
N GLU A 80 -3.38 6.31 -5.85
CA GLU A 80 -3.57 6.83 -7.22
C GLU A 80 -2.73 8.07 -7.55
N TYR A 81 -2.40 8.86 -6.53
CA TYR A 81 -1.55 10.04 -6.68
C TYR A 81 -0.05 9.72 -6.75
N GLN A 82 0.35 8.46 -6.53
CA GLN A 82 1.75 8.04 -6.64
C GLN A 82 2.07 7.60 -8.07
N PRO A 83 3.24 7.96 -8.60
CA PRO A 83 3.64 7.59 -9.96
C PRO A 83 4.06 6.11 -10.08
N THR A 84 4.31 5.42 -8.97
CA THR A 84 4.69 3.99 -8.92
C THR A 84 3.78 3.06 -9.71
N LYS A 85 2.49 3.38 -9.88
CA LYS A 85 1.53 2.57 -10.65
C LYS A 85 1.80 2.57 -12.15
N SER A 86 2.32 3.68 -12.70
CA SER A 86 2.64 3.82 -14.13
C SER A 86 4.10 3.48 -14.44
N GLN A 87 4.88 3.11 -13.43
CA GLN A 87 6.28 2.76 -13.57
C GLN A 87 6.49 1.27 -13.86
N THR A 88 7.58 0.99 -14.55
CA THR A 88 8.05 -0.37 -14.81
C THR A 88 9.55 -0.43 -14.54
N GLU A 89 10.06 -1.61 -14.16
CA GLU A 89 11.50 -1.81 -13.92
C GLU A 89 12.35 -1.42 -15.14
N GLN A 90 11.87 -1.78 -16.34
CA GLN A 90 12.53 -1.42 -17.60
C GLN A 90 12.52 0.09 -17.85
N GLY A 91 11.38 0.74 -17.57
CA GLY A 91 11.23 2.19 -17.69
C GLY A 91 12.19 2.94 -16.78
N ILE A 92 12.24 2.56 -15.50
CA ILE A 92 13.15 3.17 -14.51
C ILE A 92 14.61 2.95 -14.91
N THR A 93 14.98 1.73 -15.32
CA THR A 93 16.36 1.43 -15.75
C THR A 93 16.79 2.27 -16.95
N ARG A 94 15.88 2.50 -17.91
CA ARG A 94 16.14 3.38 -19.06
C ARG A 94 16.27 4.82 -18.60
N LEU A 95 15.31 5.31 -17.81
CA LEU A 95 15.32 6.67 -17.29
C LEU A 95 16.62 6.98 -16.54
N VAL A 96 17.07 6.11 -15.63
CA VAL A 96 18.30 6.33 -14.87
C VAL A 96 19.53 6.42 -15.79
N LYS A 97 19.60 5.60 -16.84
CA LYS A 97 20.67 5.67 -17.85
C LYS A 97 20.58 6.94 -18.69
N ASP A 98 19.39 7.35 -19.08
CA ASP A 98 19.18 8.58 -19.85
C ASP A 98 19.52 9.81 -19.01
N LEU A 99 19.33 9.74 -17.69
CA LEU A 99 19.71 10.78 -16.75
C LEU A 99 21.22 10.84 -16.47
N ASP A 100 22.02 9.84 -16.86
CA ASP A 100 23.47 9.84 -16.65
C ASP A 100 24.22 10.88 -17.49
N LYS A 101 23.63 11.32 -18.60
CA LYS A 101 24.20 12.41 -19.43
C LYS A 101 24.11 13.77 -18.75
N TYR A 102 23.23 13.91 -17.76
CA TYR A 102 23.08 15.12 -16.97
C TYR A 102 23.90 15.00 -15.69
N ALA A 103 24.46 16.12 -15.24
CA ALA A 103 25.25 16.20 -14.02
C ALA A 103 24.37 16.18 -12.74
N LEU A 104 23.44 15.22 -12.65
CA LEU A 104 22.54 15.03 -11.51
C LEU A 104 23.19 14.12 -10.46
N THR A 105 23.02 14.47 -9.19
CA THR A 105 23.43 13.64 -8.06
C THR A 105 22.57 12.38 -7.96
N LYS A 106 23.04 11.36 -7.24
CA LYS A 106 22.25 10.14 -7.02
C LYS A 106 20.91 10.42 -6.31
N ALA A 107 20.88 11.40 -5.41
CA ALA A 107 19.66 11.78 -4.71
C ALA A 107 18.67 12.47 -5.64
N GLU A 108 19.14 13.39 -6.48
CA GLU A 108 18.31 14.07 -7.50
C GLU A 108 17.72 13.05 -8.49
N LYS A 109 18.54 12.12 -9.00
CA LYS A 109 18.05 11.03 -9.87
C LYS A 109 16.98 10.18 -9.19
N LEU A 110 17.20 9.83 -7.91
CA LEU A 110 16.23 9.07 -7.13
C LEU A 110 14.92 9.85 -6.95
N GLN A 111 15.00 11.17 -6.70
CA GLN A 111 13.81 12.02 -6.57
C GLN A 111 13.07 12.16 -7.90
N VAL A 112 13.77 12.31 -9.02
CA VAL A 112 13.15 12.31 -10.36
C VAL A 112 12.42 10.99 -10.62
N VAL A 113 13.03 9.86 -10.27
CA VAL A 113 12.37 8.55 -10.36
C VAL A 113 11.16 8.47 -9.43
N ASN A 114 11.25 8.93 -8.19
CA ASN A 114 10.16 8.78 -7.23
C ASN A 114 8.97 9.73 -7.47
N LEU A 115 9.23 10.94 -7.98
CA LEU A 115 8.20 11.98 -8.16
C LEU A 115 7.68 12.05 -9.59
N VAL A 116 8.47 11.63 -10.58
CA VAL A 116 8.11 11.67 -12.01
C VAL A 116 7.63 13.06 -12.43
N PRO A 117 8.54 14.05 -12.44
CA PRO A 117 8.16 15.42 -12.75
C PRO A 117 7.63 15.51 -14.18
N THR A 118 6.46 16.14 -14.33
CA THR A 118 5.79 16.39 -15.61
C THR A 118 5.90 17.85 -16.03
N LEU A 119 6.13 18.75 -15.07
CA LEU A 119 6.26 20.19 -15.28
C LEU A 119 7.66 20.69 -14.89
N PRO A 120 8.18 21.74 -15.56
CA PRO A 120 9.48 22.32 -15.20
C PRO A 120 9.56 22.78 -13.73
N VAL A 121 8.45 23.33 -13.19
CA VAL A 121 8.38 23.80 -11.79
C VAL A 121 8.67 22.69 -10.78
N GLU A 122 8.36 21.43 -11.10
CA GLU A 122 8.62 20.29 -10.23
C GLU A 122 10.11 19.94 -10.20
N LEU A 123 10.83 20.14 -11.32
CA LEU A 123 12.28 19.97 -11.37
C LEU A 123 13.02 21.03 -10.53
N TYR A 124 12.50 22.26 -10.44
CA TYR A 124 13.08 23.30 -9.56
C TYR A 124 13.03 22.94 -8.07
N VAL A 125 12.10 22.07 -7.67
CA VAL A 125 12.00 21.58 -6.28
C VAL A 125 13.03 20.48 -6.01
N ILE A 126 13.49 19.78 -7.05
CA ILE A 126 14.40 18.64 -6.94
C ILE A 126 15.87 19.10 -7.07
N VAL A 127 16.15 20.01 -8.01
CA VAL A 127 17.51 20.37 -8.42
C VAL A 127 17.79 21.83 -8.08
N GLU A 128 18.84 22.06 -7.28
CA GLU A 128 19.33 23.41 -7.01
C GLU A 128 20.05 24.00 -8.23
N GLU A 129 19.90 25.32 -8.44
CA GLU A 129 20.52 26.06 -9.56
C GLU A 129 20.21 25.43 -10.93
N LEU A 130 18.95 25.02 -11.12
CA LEU A 130 18.51 24.24 -12.29
C LEU A 130 18.84 24.92 -13.64
N GLU A 131 18.61 26.22 -13.77
CA GLU A 131 18.87 26.97 -15.02
C GLU A 131 20.36 26.96 -15.39
N ASP A 132 21.23 27.20 -14.42
CA ASP A 132 22.68 27.25 -14.64
C ASP A 132 23.26 25.87 -14.97
N ARG A 133 22.69 24.80 -14.40
CA ARG A 133 23.20 23.43 -14.57
C ARG A 133 22.63 22.72 -15.79
N LEU A 134 21.35 22.90 -16.09
CA LEU A 134 20.64 22.12 -17.10
C LEU A 134 20.12 22.98 -18.26
N GLY A 135 19.85 24.27 -18.05
CA GLY A 135 19.47 25.22 -19.10
C GLY A 135 18.46 24.67 -20.11
N GLU A 136 18.91 24.42 -21.33
CA GLU A 136 18.10 23.93 -22.45
C GLU A 136 17.68 22.45 -22.33
N SER A 137 18.32 21.66 -21.46
CA SER A 137 18.04 20.23 -21.27
C SER A 137 16.81 19.93 -20.42
N ILE A 138 16.17 20.93 -19.81
CA ILE A 138 15.01 20.74 -18.94
C ILE A 138 13.86 20.03 -19.66
N GLU A 139 13.53 20.50 -20.87
CA GLU A 139 12.45 19.91 -21.68
C GLU A 139 12.77 18.47 -22.11
N GLU A 140 14.05 18.20 -22.41
CA GLU A 140 14.52 16.86 -22.77
C GLU A 140 14.41 15.88 -21.58
N ILE A 141 14.73 16.33 -20.37
CA ILE A 141 14.56 15.53 -19.14
C ILE A 141 13.10 15.15 -18.95
N LEU A 142 12.19 16.12 -19.05
CA LEU A 142 10.75 15.88 -18.90
C LEU A 142 10.24 14.90 -19.96
N ALA A 143 10.69 15.03 -21.21
CA ALA A 143 10.35 14.09 -22.27
C ALA A 143 10.86 12.67 -21.98
N ASN A 144 12.09 12.52 -21.47
CA ASN A 144 12.65 11.22 -21.08
C ASN A 144 11.84 10.60 -19.93
N VAL A 145 11.47 11.40 -18.92
CA VAL A 145 10.60 10.97 -17.81
C VAL A 145 9.26 10.45 -18.33
N GLN A 146 8.57 11.22 -19.18
CA GLN A 146 7.28 10.80 -19.75
C GLN A 146 7.41 9.53 -20.60
N SER A 147 8.48 9.40 -21.38
CA SER A 147 8.74 8.21 -22.21
C SER A 147 9.01 6.94 -21.41
N SER A 148 9.46 7.09 -20.16
CA SER A 148 9.80 5.97 -19.27
C SER A 148 8.58 5.31 -18.63
N LEU A 149 7.44 6.00 -18.62
CA LEU A 149 6.19 5.49 -18.05
C LEU A 149 5.52 4.51 -19.01
N SER A 150 4.82 3.53 -18.46
CA SER A 150 3.93 2.69 -19.27
C SER A 150 2.81 3.57 -19.81
N SER A 151 2.74 3.72 -21.13
CA SER A 151 1.69 4.48 -21.81
C SER A 151 0.33 3.83 -21.52
N THR A 152 -0.33 4.28 -20.46
CA THR A 152 -1.77 4.09 -20.32
C THR A 152 -2.40 5.15 -21.21
N ALA A 153 -3.04 4.70 -22.28
CA ALA A 153 -3.72 5.55 -23.25
C ALA A 153 -4.59 6.60 -22.52
N THR A 154 -4.23 7.87 -22.67
CA THR A 154 -5.03 9.02 -22.23
C THR A 154 -6.34 9.03 -23.00
N THR A 155 -7.48 8.86 -22.30
CA THR A 155 -8.78 9.25 -22.85
C THR A 155 -8.80 10.77 -22.95
N THR A 156 -8.66 11.28 -24.16
CA THR A 156 -8.78 12.69 -24.52
C THR A 156 -10.14 13.22 -24.07
N THR A 157 -10.17 14.13 -23.09
CA THR A 157 -11.34 14.98 -22.83
C THR A 157 -11.01 16.38 -23.33
N GLU A 158 -11.49 16.69 -24.54
CA GLU A 158 -11.46 18.04 -25.09
C GLU A 158 -12.46 18.93 -24.35
N MET A 159 -12.01 20.12 -23.92
CA MET A 159 -12.88 21.21 -23.47
C MET A 159 -13.64 21.80 -24.66
N ASN A 160 -14.98 21.81 -24.64
CA ASN A 160 -15.75 23.05 -24.82
C ASN A 160 -17.27 22.95 -24.56
N SER A 161 -17.77 24.01 -23.91
CA SER A 161 -19.14 24.59 -23.93
C SER A 161 -20.31 23.89 -23.21
N TYR A 162 -20.88 24.60 -22.22
CA TYR A 162 -22.28 24.47 -21.78
C TYR A 162 -23.18 25.33 -22.69
N PRO A 163 -24.47 24.99 -22.92
CA PRO A 163 -25.52 25.22 -21.91
C PRO A 163 -26.65 24.15 -21.80
N SER A 164 -27.12 23.99 -20.56
CA SER A 164 -28.45 23.66 -20.01
C SER A 164 -29.50 22.73 -20.68
N THR A 165 -30.15 21.94 -19.79
CA THR A 165 -31.48 21.23 -19.83
C THR A 165 -31.56 19.95 -20.70
N VAL A 166 -31.96 18.75 -20.24
CA VAL A 166 -33.17 18.29 -19.50
C VAL A 166 -32.94 16.88 -18.87
N HIS A 167 -33.59 16.65 -17.71
CA HIS A 167 -34.07 15.44 -16.98
C HIS A 167 -33.78 13.97 -17.37
N GLU A 168 -33.75 13.14 -16.30
CA GLU A 168 -34.03 11.67 -16.15
C GLU A 168 -33.07 10.68 -16.85
N GLU A 169 -32.58 9.59 -16.25
CA GLU A 169 -33.19 8.59 -15.38
C GLU A 169 -32.06 7.72 -14.76
N LEU A 170 -32.10 7.40 -13.46
CA LEU A 170 -31.12 6.52 -12.80
C LEU A 170 -31.56 5.05 -12.90
N GLY A 171 -30.83 4.25 -13.68
CA GLY A 171 -30.89 2.79 -13.67
C GLY A 171 -29.78 2.20 -12.77
N PRO A 172 -30.00 1.03 -12.14
CA PRO A 172 -29.13 0.53 -11.08
C PRO A 172 -27.79 0.02 -11.61
N ALA A 173 -26.72 0.35 -10.88
CA ALA A 173 -25.39 -0.18 -11.09
C ALA A 173 -25.34 -1.67 -10.71
N ASN A 174 -24.76 -2.48 -11.61
CA ASN A 174 -24.30 -3.82 -11.28
C ASN A 174 -23.11 -3.70 -10.32
N GLU A 175 -23.31 -4.12 -9.08
CA GLU A 175 -22.24 -4.39 -8.12
C GLU A 175 -21.80 -5.85 -8.33
N GLU A 176 -20.64 -6.04 -8.98
CA GLU A 176 -19.94 -7.32 -8.95
C GLU A 176 -19.17 -7.43 -7.63
N ASP A 177 -19.81 -8.12 -6.70
CA ASP A 177 -19.24 -9.20 -5.88
C ASP A 177 -17.90 -8.94 -5.17
N THR A 178 -17.99 -8.26 -4.03
CA THR A 178 -17.01 -8.41 -2.94
C THR A 178 -17.65 -9.11 -1.75
N SER A 179 -17.95 -10.40 -1.90
CA SER A 179 -18.38 -11.28 -0.81
C SER A 179 -17.35 -12.40 -0.58
N PHE A 180 -16.27 -12.11 0.13
CA PHE A 180 -15.29 -13.12 0.55
C PHE A 180 -14.77 -12.90 1.97
N TRP A 181 -15.68 -12.63 2.92
CA TRP A 181 -15.34 -12.65 4.36
C TRP A 181 -16.47 -13.18 5.25
N ASP A 182 -17.37 -14.03 4.73
CA ASP A 182 -18.31 -14.78 5.58
C ASP A 182 -17.95 -16.26 5.58
N ALA A 183 -17.04 -16.63 6.47
CA ALA A 183 -16.85 -17.99 6.93
C ALA A 183 -16.51 -17.97 8.43
N GLU A 184 -17.58 -17.89 9.23
CA GLU A 184 -17.77 -18.57 10.52
C GLU A 184 -16.70 -18.31 11.60
N GLY A 185 -17.00 -17.34 12.47
CA GLY A 185 -16.51 -17.29 13.84
C GLY A 185 -17.71 -17.23 14.77
N ASP A 186 -18.04 -18.38 15.37
CA ASP A 186 -19.06 -18.59 16.39
C ASP A 186 -18.84 -17.61 17.57
N VAL A 187 -19.68 -16.58 17.66
CA VAL A 187 -19.80 -15.69 18.81
C VAL A 187 -21.27 -15.62 19.16
N ASP A 188 -21.65 -16.25 20.26
CA ASP A 188 -22.96 -16.14 20.91
C ASP A 188 -23.40 -14.66 20.98
N THR A 189 -24.30 -14.26 20.10
CA THR A 189 -24.98 -12.96 20.15
C THR A 189 -26.48 -13.18 20.33
N GLU A 190 -26.91 -13.52 21.53
CA GLU A 190 -28.20 -13.11 22.05
C GLU A 190 -27.99 -12.09 23.17
N ILE A 191 -27.70 -10.83 22.79
CA ILE A 191 -27.94 -9.67 23.66
C ILE A 191 -29.13 -8.94 23.06
N GLN A 192 -30.32 -9.30 23.53
CA GLN A 192 -31.56 -8.62 23.22
C GLN A 192 -31.59 -7.27 23.95
N PHE A 193 -31.47 -6.17 23.21
CA PHE A 193 -31.60 -4.82 23.77
C PHE A 193 -33.08 -4.55 24.13
N ASP A 194 -33.39 -4.50 25.43
CA ASP A 194 -34.69 -4.04 25.93
C ASP A 194 -34.65 -2.50 26.06
N ASP A 195 -35.30 -1.81 25.13
CA ASP A 195 -35.41 -0.35 25.05
C ASP A 195 -36.58 0.20 25.92
N ARG A 196 -36.84 -0.43 27.07
CA ARG A 196 -37.71 0.12 28.11
C ARG A 196 -36.85 0.80 29.16
N GLY A 197 -36.65 2.10 28.98
CA GLY A 197 -35.85 2.95 29.86
C GLY A 197 -36.26 2.90 31.34
N GLU A 198 -35.69 1.95 32.08
CA GLU A 198 -35.52 1.97 33.53
C GLU A 198 -34.02 1.81 33.83
N GLY A 199 -33.34 2.95 33.97
CA GLY A 199 -31.97 2.98 34.44
C GLY A 199 -31.92 2.57 35.91
N VAL A 200 -31.35 1.39 36.19
CA VAL A 200 -30.99 1.00 37.56
C VAL A 200 -29.73 1.78 37.91
N GLY A 201 -29.90 2.86 38.67
CA GLY A 201 -28.80 3.63 39.24
C GLY A 201 -27.90 2.71 40.05
N VAL A 202 -26.61 2.73 39.74
CA VAL A 202 -25.58 2.20 40.62
C VAL A 202 -25.44 3.21 41.76
N GLU A 203 -26.12 2.96 42.88
CA GLU A 203 -25.81 3.62 44.14
C GLU A 203 -24.48 3.03 44.64
N GLY A 204 -23.39 3.71 44.29
CA GLY A 204 -22.09 3.46 44.90
C GLY A 204 -22.11 4.00 46.32
N ASP A 205 -21.91 3.10 47.28
CA ASP A 205 -21.61 3.41 48.67
C ASP A 205 -20.47 4.44 48.74
N LEU A 206 -20.82 5.66 49.12
CA LEU A 206 -19.89 6.71 49.51
C LEU A 206 -19.98 6.80 51.03
N ASP A 207 -19.17 5.99 51.70
CA ASP A 207 -18.89 6.13 53.12
C ASP A 207 -18.27 7.52 53.36
N VAL A 208 -19.07 8.42 53.92
CA VAL A 208 -18.62 9.70 54.45
C VAL A 208 -18.38 9.48 55.95
N ASP A 209 -17.13 9.16 56.29
CA ASP A 209 -16.63 9.38 57.65
C ASP A 209 -16.59 10.89 57.91
N ASP A 210 -17.29 11.39 58.93
CA ASP A 210 -16.91 12.55 59.74
C ASP A 210 -17.87 12.73 60.95
N ASP A 211 -17.39 12.32 62.13
CA ASP A 211 -17.57 12.84 63.51
C ASP A 211 -17.59 11.75 64.62
#